data_AF-A0A7I8ISE5-F1
#
_entry.id   AF-A0A7I8ISE5-F1
#
_cell.length_a   1.000
_cell.length_b   1.000
_cell.length_c   1.000
_cell.angle_alpha   90.00
_cell.angle_beta   90.00
_cell.angle_gamma   90.00
#
_symmetry.space_group_name_H-M   'P 1'
#
loop_
_entity.id
_entity.type
_entity.pdbx_description
1 polymer ?
#
loop_
_entity_poly.entity_id
_entity_poly.type
_entity_poly.pdbx_seq_one_letter_code
_entity_poly.pdbx_strand_id
1 'polypeptide(L)'
;MDIDSICNYEEVKTAISEKLQSLRDYPIRDECPLIYHLDVAAMYPNIILTNRLQPPSIVSDEVCTACDFNRPGKTCLRKLEWVWRGETFTAKKSDYYHLKKQIESELVEVGEDRLSKAFLDLPKLEQQLKMKERLKKYCQKAYKRVLDKPLTELREACICMRENPFYVDTVRSFRDRRYEYKGLNKVWKGKLEMQKTDMVVLYDSLQLAHKCILNSFYGYVMRKGARWYSMEMAGVVTYTGAKIIQNARLLVEKIGRPLELDTDGIWCALPGSFPENFTFKTKDGKRKLTISYPCVMLNVDVARNNTNDQYQTLKDSVTRTYTTHSECSIEFEVDGPYKAMVLPASKEEGILIKKRYAVFNHDGTLAELKGFEIKRRGELKLIKVFQAEVFDKFLLGSTLEECYSAVASVANRWLDLLDNQGIDIADSELLDYISESSTMSKSLVEYGEQKSCSVTTARRLADFLGDAMVKDKGLHCRYIVACEPCSPFTRPKSCKCIKKLCSS
;
A
#
# COMPACT_ATOMS: atom_id res chain seq x y z
N MET A 1 22.87 -21.15 -13.83
CA MET A 1 23.53 -22.39 -13.36
C MET A 1 22.99 -23.46 -14.28
N ASP A 2 23.86 -24.24 -14.91
CA ASP A 2 23.40 -25.22 -15.90
C ASP A 2 22.79 -26.45 -15.21
N ILE A 3 21.72 -27.02 -15.76
CA ILE A 3 21.04 -28.19 -15.17
C ILE A 3 22.01 -29.36 -15.05
N ASP A 4 22.90 -29.52 -16.04
CA ASP A 4 23.90 -30.58 -16.09
C ASP A 4 24.93 -30.49 -14.95
N SER A 5 25.00 -29.36 -14.25
CA SER A 5 25.88 -29.18 -13.09
C SER A 5 25.29 -29.69 -11.77
N ILE A 6 24.02 -30.12 -11.74
CA ILE A 6 23.29 -30.56 -10.55
C ILE A 6 23.31 -32.09 -10.43
N CYS A 7 23.71 -32.61 -9.28
CA CYS A 7 23.86 -34.07 -9.07
C CYS A 7 22.58 -34.75 -8.55
N ASN A 8 21.71 -34.03 -7.84
CA ASN A 8 20.56 -34.58 -7.12
C ASN A 8 19.21 -34.05 -7.65
N TYR A 9 19.14 -33.70 -8.93
CA TYR A 9 17.94 -33.11 -9.51
C TYR A 9 16.72 -34.05 -9.42
N GLU A 10 16.88 -35.32 -9.85
CA GLU A 10 15.78 -36.29 -9.83
C GLU A 10 15.37 -36.70 -8.41
N GLU A 11 16.30 -36.69 -7.44
CA GLU A 11 15.99 -36.91 -6.02
C GLU A 11 15.06 -35.81 -5.49
N VAL A 12 15.43 -34.54 -5.69
CA VAL A 12 14.63 -33.38 -5.25
C VAL A 12 13.27 -33.36 -5.96
N LYS A 13 13.25 -33.63 -7.26
CA LYS A 13 12.02 -33.69 -8.06
C LYS A 13 11.08 -34.79 -7.58
N THR A 14 11.62 -35.98 -7.29
CA THR A 14 10.83 -37.10 -6.74
C THR A 14 10.25 -36.73 -5.38
N ALA A 15 11.06 -36.18 -4.46
CA ALA A 15 10.60 -35.77 -3.14
C ALA A 15 9.49 -34.71 -3.18
N ILE A 16 9.59 -33.72 -4.09
CA ILE A 16 8.52 -32.74 -4.33
C ILE A 16 7.27 -33.44 -4.87
N SER A 17 7.43 -34.32 -5.86
CA SER A 17 6.33 -35.00 -6.53
C SER A 17 5.55 -35.90 -5.57
N GLU A 18 6.22 -36.64 -4.70
CA GLU A 18 5.59 -37.50 -3.69
C GLU A 18 4.73 -36.70 -2.71
N LYS A 19 5.25 -35.56 -2.21
CA LYS A 19 4.48 -34.66 -1.34
C LYS A 19 3.24 -34.11 -2.03
N LEU A 20 3.37 -33.68 -3.28
CA LEU A 20 2.24 -33.18 -4.07
C LEU A 20 1.22 -34.26 -4.42
N GLN A 21 1.68 -35.48 -4.71
CA GLN A 21 0.81 -36.64 -4.93
C GLN A 21 0.02 -36.98 -3.68
N SER A 22 0.66 -36.98 -2.49
CA SER A 22 -0.04 -37.17 -1.23
C SER A 22 -1.13 -36.11 -0.99
N LEU A 23 -0.85 -34.83 -1.29
CA LEU A 23 -1.85 -33.76 -1.18
C LEU A 23 -2.98 -33.90 -2.20
N ARG A 24 -2.70 -34.38 -3.41
CA ARG A 24 -3.70 -34.63 -4.44
C ARG A 24 -4.61 -35.82 -4.06
N ASP A 25 -4.02 -36.89 -3.58
CA ASP A 25 -4.71 -38.15 -3.28
C ASP A 25 -5.50 -38.06 -1.97
N TYR A 26 -5.04 -37.24 -1.02
CA TYR A 26 -5.71 -36.93 0.24
C TYR A 26 -5.85 -35.40 0.42
N PRO A 27 -6.80 -34.76 -0.30
CA PRO A 27 -6.92 -33.30 -0.34
C PRO A 27 -7.61 -32.68 0.89
N ILE A 28 -8.40 -33.47 1.63
CA ILE A 28 -9.06 -33.02 2.86
C ILE A 28 -8.20 -33.48 4.04
N ARG A 29 -7.59 -32.52 4.73
CA ARG A 29 -6.62 -32.77 5.82
C ARG A 29 -6.82 -31.77 6.94
N ASP A 30 -6.62 -32.22 8.17
CA ASP A 30 -6.48 -31.37 9.34
C ASP A 30 -5.03 -31.47 9.84
N GLU A 31 -4.25 -30.42 9.61
CA GLU A 31 -2.85 -30.34 10.00
C GLU A 31 -2.46 -28.89 10.33
N CYS A 32 -1.35 -28.71 11.06
CA CYS A 32 -0.84 -27.37 11.39
C CYS A 32 -0.43 -26.63 10.11
N PRO A 33 -0.86 -25.37 9.91
CA PRO A 33 -0.55 -24.63 8.71
C PRO A 33 0.87 -24.04 8.71
N LEU A 34 1.40 -23.84 7.51
CA LEU A 34 2.59 -23.01 7.25
C LEU A 34 2.13 -21.62 6.84
N ILE A 35 2.44 -20.61 7.66
CA ILE A 35 2.09 -19.22 7.38
C ILE A 35 3.21 -18.57 6.58
N TYR A 36 2.92 -18.19 5.34
CA TYR A 36 3.87 -17.57 4.42
C TYR A 36 3.39 -16.19 3.96
N HIS A 37 4.35 -15.33 3.66
CA HIS A 37 4.15 -14.11 2.88
C HIS A 37 4.86 -14.27 1.54
N LEU A 38 4.10 -14.23 0.46
CA LEU A 38 4.58 -14.34 -0.92
C LEU A 38 4.46 -12.95 -1.56
N ASP A 39 5.58 -12.25 -1.70
CA ASP A 39 5.64 -10.83 -2.11
C ASP A 39 6.46 -10.65 -3.39
N VAL A 40 6.02 -9.81 -4.32
CA VAL A 40 6.78 -9.53 -5.54
C VAL A 40 7.88 -8.50 -5.26
N ALA A 41 9.14 -8.92 -5.41
CA ALA A 41 10.29 -8.06 -5.17
C ALA A 41 10.24 -6.83 -6.07
N ALA A 42 10.16 -5.63 -5.48
CA ALA A 42 10.13 -4.37 -6.21
C ALA A 42 9.16 -4.39 -7.40
N MET A 43 7.91 -4.81 -7.13
CA MET A 43 6.87 -5.12 -8.13
C MET A 43 6.77 -4.10 -9.26
N TYR A 44 6.41 -2.85 -8.97
CA TYR A 44 6.20 -1.82 -10.00
C TYR A 44 7.47 -1.52 -10.82
N PRO A 45 8.65 -1.32 -10.21
CA PRO A 45 9.90 -1.24 -10.95
C PRO A 45 10.13 -2.41 -11.90
N ASN A 46 9.94 -3.66 -11.45
CA ASN A 46 10.17 -4.83 -12.31
C ASN A 46 9.11 -4.98 -13.40
N ILE A 47 7.86 -4.54 -13.18
CA ILE A 47 6.84 -4.43 -14.24
C ILE A 47 7.25 -3.38 -15.28
N ILE A 48 7.74 -2.21 -14.81
CA ILE A 48 8.27 -1.14 -15.66
C ILE A 48 9.41 -1.66 -16.53
N LEU A 49 10.38 -2.33 -15.92
CA LEU A 49 11.54 -2.88 -16.62
C LEU A 49 11.13 -3.97 -17.59
N THR A 50 10.32 -4.95 -17.18
CA THR A 50 9.87 -6.06 -18.04
C THR A 50 9.12 -5.57 -19.28
N ASN A 51 8.23 -4.59 -19.13
CA ASN A 51 7.41 -4.07 -20.23
C ASN A 51 7.99 -2.82 -20.88
N ARG A 52 9.23 -2.44 -20.55
CA ARG A 52 9.94 -1.27 -21.08
C ARG A 52 9.11 0.03 -20.99
N LEU A 53 8.42 0.20 -19.87
CA LEU A 53 7.45 1.28 -19.67
C LEU A 53 8.15 2.59 -19.33
N GLN A 54 7.90 3.61 -20.12
CA GLN A 54 8.34 4.97 -19.86
C GLN A 54 7.41 5.94 -20.57
N PRO A 55 7.25 7.18 -20.09
CA PRO A 55 6.29 8.11 -20.67
C PRO A 55 6.45 8.36 -22.17
N PRO A 56 7.67 8.57 -22.73
CA PRO A 56 7.83 8.76 -24.18
C PRO A 56 7.60 7.48 -25.01
N SER A 57 7.63 6.30 -24.39
CA SER A 57 7.32 5.05 -25.10
C SER A 57 5.83 4.87 -25.33
N ILE A 58 4.96 5.60 -24.63
CA ILE A 58 3.52 5.56 -24.87
C ILE A 58 3.21 6.41 -26.10
N VAL A 59 2.89 5.75 -27.21
CA VAL A 59 2.70 6.41 -28.52
C VAL A 59 1.25 6.29 -28.97
N SER A 60 0.74 7.33 -29.63
CA SER A 60 -0.53 7.25 -30.35
C SER A 60 -0.36 6.53 -31.68
N ASP A 61 -1.48 6.12 -32.28
CA ASP A 61 -1.47 5.50 -33.62
C ASP A 61 -0.90 6.47 -34.68
N GLU A 62 -1.16 7.77 -34.54
CA GLU A 62 -0.60 8.81 -35.42
C GLU A 62 0.94 8.84 -35.36
N VAL A 63 1.51 8.88 -34.15
CA VAL A 63 2.97 8.88 -33.94
C VAL A 63 3.58 7.57 -34.44
N CYS A 64 2.93 6.44 -34.16
CA CYS A 64 3.43 5.14 -34.61
C CYS A 64 3.37 5.01 -36.14
N THR A 65 2.37 5.62 -36.79
CA THR A 65 2.20 5.57 -38.24
C THR A 65 3.27 6.38 -38.96
N ALA A 66 3.64 7.54 -38.41
CA ALA A 66 4.69 8.41 -38.94
C ALA A 66 6.12 7.89 -38.71
N CYS A 67 6.30 6.81 -37.96
CA CYS A 67 7.61 6.26 -37.62
C CYS A 67 8.27 5.53 -38.82
N ASP A 68 9.56 5.78 -39.07
CA ASP A 68 10.36 5.09 -40.11
C ASP A 68 10.36 3.55 -39.98
N PHE A 69 10.13 3.06 -38.77
CA PHE A 69 10.07 1.65 -38.43
C PHE A 69 8.68 1.03 -38.60
N ASN A 70 7.68 1.81 -39.00
CA ASN A 70 6.33 1.34 -39.31
C ASN A 70 6.29 0.62 -40.65
N ARG A 71 6.84 -0.60 -40.68
CA ARG A 71 6.89 -1.48 -41.86
C ARG A 71 5.96 -2.69 -41.66
N PRO A 72 5.50 -3.35 -42.75
CA PRO A 72 4.78 -4.61 -42.65
C PRO A 72 5.54 -5.61 -41.76
N GLY A 73 4.85 -6.26 -40.82
CA GLY A 73 5.48 -7.19 -39.87
C GLY A 73 6.22 -6.54 -38.70
N LYS A 74 6.01 -5.26 -38.41
CA LYS A 74 6.59 -4.62 -37.21
C LYS A 74 6.18 -5.37 -35.93
N THR A 75 7.15 -5.65 -35.07
CA THR A 75 6.97 -6.33 -33.78
C THR A 75 7.30 -5.43 -32.59
N CYS A 76 7.55 -4.14 -32.82
CA CYS A 76 8.01 -3.19 -31.81
C CYS A 76 6.88 -2.45 -31.07
N LEU A 77 5.61 -2.67 -31.44
CA LEU A 77 4.46 -2.03 -30.80
C LEU A 77 3.77 -3.02 -29.88
N ARG A 78 4.08 -2.94 -28.59
CA ARG A 78 3.42 -3.76 -27.55
C ARG A 78 2.14 -3.08 -27.12
N LYS A 79 1.03 -3.82 -27.10
CA LYS A 79 -0.25 -3.33 -26.60
C LYS A 79 -0.48 -3.87 -25.20
N LEU A 80 -0.78 -3.00 -24.25
CA LEU A 80 -1.13 -3.39 -22.88
C LEU A 80 -2.39 -2.68 -22.42
N GLU A 81 -3.23 -3.44 -21.73
CA GLU A 81 -4.45 -2.93 -21.14
C GLU A 81 -4.17 -2.14 -19.86
N TRP A 82 -5.05 -1.19 -19.56
CA TRP A 82 -5.13 -0.50 -18.28
C TRP A 82 -6.56 -0.05 -18.00
N VAL A 83 -6.86 0.22 -16.74
CA VAL A 83 -8.20 0.63 -16.32
C VAL A 83 -8.21 2.11 -15.99
N TRP A 84 -8.97 2.89 -16.75
CA TRP A 84 -9.24 4.28 -16.44
C TRP A 84 -10.43 4.38 -15.50
N ARG A 85 -10.32 5.23 -14.47
CA ARG A 85 -11.41 5.53 -13.54
C ARG A 85 -11.64 7.04 -13.48
N GLY A 86 -12.86 7.46 -13.79
CA GLY A 86 -13.28 8.86 -13.76
C GLY A 86 -14.46 9.08 -12.83
N GLU A 87 -14.44 10.22 -12.13
CA GLU A 87 -15.58 10.69 -11.34
C GLU A 87 -16.04 12.03 -11.92
N THR A 88 -17.30 12.09 -12.31
CA THR A 88 -17.91 13.27 -12.93
C THR A 88 -19.00 13.83 -12.04
N PHE A 89 -19.30 15.12 -12.18
CA PHE A 89 -20.47 15.70 -11.55
C PHE A 89 -21.75 15.10 -12.12
N THR A 90 -22.78 14.94 -11.28
CA THR A 90 -24.10 14.45 -11.70
C THR A 90 -24.79 15.36 -12.73
N ALA A 91 -24.40 16.65 -12.76
CA ALA A 91 -24.93 17.64 -13.69
C ALA A 91 -24.63 17.31 -15.15
N LYS A 92 -25.61 17.53 -16.02
CA LYS A 92 -25.47 17.33 -17.46
C LYS A 92 -24.72 18.51 -18.09
N LYS A 93 -24.28 18.31 -19.34
CA LYS A 93 -23.64 19.34 -20.16
C LYS A 93 -24.50 20.61 -20.28
N SER A 94 -25.82 20.47 -20.39
CA SER A 94 -26.77 21.60 -20.41
C SER A 94 -26.70 22.44 -19.14
N ASP A 95 -26.68 21.79 -17.98
CA ASP A 95 -26.71 22.45 -16.68
C ASP A 95 -25.39 23.17 -16.43
N TYR A 96 -24.28 22.53 -16.82
CA TYR A 96 -22.97 23.17 -16.80
C TYR A 96 -22.95 24.47 -17.59
N TYR A 97 -23.47 24.48 -18.84
CA TYR A 97 -23.49 25.71 -19.64
C TYR A 97 -24.45 26.76 -19.09
N HIS A 98 -25.58 26.35 -18.53
CA HIS A 98 -26.51 27.27 -17.89
C HIS A 98 -25.85 27.95 -16.68
N LEU A 99 -25.24 27.16 -15.78
CA LEU A 99 -24.51 27.67 -14.62
C LEU A 99 -23.29 28.52 -15.02
N LYS A 100 -22.61 28.15 -16.12
CA LYS A 100 -21.49 28.91 -16.66
C LYS A 100 -21.95 30.30 -17.10
N LYS A 101 -23.03 30.40 -17.88
CA LYS A 101 -23.58 31.71 -18.29
C LYS A 101 -24.02 32.54 -17.09
N GLN A 102 -24.64 31.90 -16.09
CA GLN A 102 -25.05 32.57 -14.87
C GLN A 102 -23.85 33.16 -14.12
N ILE A 103 -22.81 32.36 -13.84
CA ILE A 103 -21.65 32.84 -13.08
C ILE A 103 -20.82 33.87 -13.86
N GLU A 104 -20.79 33.78 -15.19
CA GLU A 104 -20.11 34.77 -16.06
C GLU A 104 -20.75 36.16 -15.99
N SER A 105 -22.06 36.24 -15.72
CA SER A 105 -22.78 37.51 -15.52
C SER A 105 -22.69 38.07 -14.10
N GLU A 106 -22.12 37.32 -13.15
CA GLU A 106 -22.06 37.74 -11.75
C GLU A 106 -20.83 38.61 -11.46
N LEU A 107 -21.04 39.64 -10.64
CA LEU A 107 -19.96 40.35 -9.96
C LEU A 107 -19.55 39.55 -8.74
N VAL A 108 -18.24 39.44 -8.56
CA VAL A 108 -17.63 38.61 -7.53
C VAL A 108 -16.81 39.49 -6.62
N GLU A 109 -17.09 39.43 -5.32
CA GLU A 109 -16.27 40.11 -4.32
C GLU A 109 -14.93 39.38 -4.19
N VAL A 110 -13.83 40.15 -4.26
CA VAL A 110 -12.46 39.65 -4.14
C VAL A 110 -11.71 40.45 -3.06
N GLY A 111 -11.14 39.73 -2.10
CA GLY A 111 -10.33 40.30 -1.01
C GLY A 111 -11.14 40.82 0.18
N GLU A 112 -10.44 41.16 1.26
CA GLU A 112 -11.04 41.71 2.49
C GLU A 112 -11.66 43.11 2.27
N ASP A 113 -11.17 43.85 1.27
CA ASP A 113 -11.65 45.18 0.88
C ASP A 113 -12.95 45.18 0.02
N ARG A 114 -13.60 44.01 -0.18
CA ARG A 114 -14.88 43.86 -0.90
C ARG A 114 -14.93 44.55 -2.28
N LEU A 115 -13.83 44.53 -3.02
CA LEU A 115 -13.82 45.05 -4.39
C LEU A 115 -14.57 44.08 -5.32
N SER A 116 -15.66 44.54 -5.91
CA SER A 116 -16.46 43.80 -6.88
C SER A 116 -15.74 43.75 -8.24
N LYS A 117 -15.31 42.57 -8.67
CA LYS A 117 -14.75 42.33 -10.01
C LYS A 117 -15.68 41.44 -10.82
N ALA A 118 -15.68 41.56 -12.15
CA ALA A 118 -16.41 40.61 -12.98
C ALA A 118 -15.76 39.21 -12.85
N PHE A 119 -16.57 38.15 -12.88
CA PHE A 119 -16.05 36.77 -12.82
C PHE A 119 -14.98 36.49 -13.89
N LEU A 120 -15.15 37.06 -15.07
CA LEU A 120 -14.23 36.91 -16.20
C LEU A 120 -12.86 37.55 -15.96
N ASP A 121 -12.77 38.55 -15.08
CA ASP A 121 -11.53 39.24 -14.73
C ASP A 121 -10.72 38.48 -13.65
N LEU A 122 -11.30 37.43 -13.07
CA LEU A 122 -10.60 36.59 -12.09
C LEU A 122 -9.52 35.74 -12.77
N PRO A 123 -8.46 35.35 -12.05
CA PRO A 123 -7.53 34.33 -12.53
C PRO A 123 -8.25 33.03 -12.91
N LYS A 124 -7.83 32.37 -14.00
CA LYS A 124 -8.45 31.12 -14.48
C LYS A 124 -8.60 30.04 -13.40
N LEU A 125 -7.65 29.94 -12.47
CA LEU A 125 -7.71 28.97 -11.38
C LEU A 125 -8.86 29.28 -10.41
N GLU A 126 -9.06 30.55 -10.06
CA GLU A 126 -10.17 30.99 -9.20
C GLU A 126 -11.52 30.83 -9.90
N GLN A 127 -11.60 31.16 -11.19
CA GLN A 127 -12.80 30.90 -12.01
C GLN A 127 -13.20 29.42 -11.95
N GLN A 128 -12.23 28.52 -12.13
CA GLN A 128 -12.46 27.08 -12.06
C GLN A 128 -12.91 26.61 -10.66
N LEU A 129 -12.33 27.16 -9.59
CA LEU A 129 -12.72 26.83 -8.22
C LEU A 129 -14.15 27.26 -7.90
N LYS A 130 -14.50 28.52 -8.21
CA LYS A 130 -15.86 29.04 -7.99
C LYS A 130 -16.90 28.31 -8.84
N MET A 131 -16.56 27.99 -10.10
CA MET A 131 -17.43 27.19 -10.96
C MET A 131 -17.65 25.78 -10.40
N LYS A 132 -16.60 25.11 -9.91
CA LYS A 132 -16.72 23.79 -9.26
C LYS A 132 -17.59 23.85 -8.00
N GLU A 133 -17.46 24.90 -7.19
CA GLU A 133 -18.27 25.07 -5.99
C GLU A 133 -19.75 25.29 -6.34
N ARG A 134 -20.04 26.14 -7.33
CA ARG A 134 -21.40 26.36 -7.83
C ARG A 134 -22.01 25.08 -8.37
N LEU A 135 -21.25 24.32 -9.18
CA LEU A 135 -21.67 23.04 -9.72
C LEU A 135 -21.95 22.02 -8.60
N LYS A 136 -21.11 21.97 -7.57
CA LYS A 136 -21.31 21.12 -6.39
C LYS A 136 -22.62 21.45 -5.66
N LYS A 137 -22.88 22.74 -5.38
CA LYS A 137 -24.12 23.19 -4.72
C LYS A 137 -25.35 22.89 -5.57
N TYR A 138 -25.27 23.11 -6.88
CA TYR A 138 -26.36 22.78 -7.81
C TYR A 138 -26.65 21.29 -7.81
N CYS A 139 -25.61 20.44 -7.90
CA CYS A 139 -25.79 18.98 -7.90
C CYS A 139 -26.41 18.47 -6.60
N GLN A 140 -26.05 19.05 -5.45
CA GLN A 140 -26.68 18.74 -4.15
C GLN A 140 -28.16 19.10 -4.13
N LYS A 141 -28.54 20.25 -4.70
CA LYS A 141 -29.94 20.71 -4.70
C LYS A 141 -30.80 19.97 -5.72
N ALA A 142 -30.34 19.90 -6.98
CA ALA A 142 -31.11 19.36 -8.09
C ALA A 142 -31.13 17.82 -8.10
N TYR A 143 -29.99 17.18 -7.80
CA TYR A 143 -29.83 15.72 -7.93
C TYR A 143 -29.69 14.99 -6.58
N LYS A 144 -29.66 15.72 -5.45
CA LYS A 144 -29.38 15.16 -4.10
C LYS A 144 -28.04 14.42 -4.00
N ARG A 145 -27.17 14.58 -5.00
CA ARG A 145 -25.87 13.90 -5.13
C ARG A 145 -24.91 14.75 -5.94
N VAL A 146 -23.67 14.90 -5.45
CA VAL A 146 -22.63 15.74 -6.09
C VAL A 146 -22.02 15.08 -7.32
N LEU A 147 -21.52 13.86 -7.16
CA LEU A 147 -20.79 13.11 -8.17
C LEU A 147 -21.57 11.86 -8.55
N ASP A 148 -21.46 11.46 -9.81
CA ASP A 148 -21.94 10.16 -10.25
C ASP A 148 -21.09 9.02 -9.70
N LYS A 149 -21.62 7.79 -9.79
CA LYS A 149 -20.81 6.60 -9.49
C LYS A 149 -19.57 6.61 -10.39
N PRO A 150 -18.39 6.25 -9.86
CA PRO A 150 -17.17 6.25 -10.65
C PRO A 150 -17.31 5.38 -11.89
N LEU A 151 -17.05 5.95 -13.06
CA LEU A 151 -17.00 5.21 -14.32
C LEU A 151 -15.65 4.51 -14.42
N THR A 152 -15.68 3.24 -14.82
CA THR A 152 -14.48 2.43 -14.99
C THR A 152 -14.47 1.90 -16.42
N GLU A 153 -13.39 2.17 -17.15
CA GLU A 153 -13.23 1.78 -18.57
C GLU A 153 -11.92 1.04 -18.76
N LEU A 154 -11.98 -0.11 -19.45
CA LEU A 154 -10.78 -0.79 -19.92
C LEU A 154 -10.27 -0.06 -21.18
N ARG A 155 -9.02 0.38 -21.15
CA ARG A 155 -8.34 1.08 -22.23
C ARG A 155 -7.07 0.33 -22.61
N GLU A 156 -6.59 0.57 -23.82
CA GLU A 156 -5.34 0.03 -24.33
C GLU A 156 -4.30 1.14 -24.46
N ALA A 157 -3.05 0.85 -24.13
CA ALA A 157 -1.91 1.70 -24.37
C ALA A 157 -0.96 1.02 -25.36
N CYS A 158 -0.40 1.80 -26.28
CA CYS A 158 0.55 1.37 -27.28
C CYS A 158 1.97 1.76 -26.84
N ILE A 159 2.82 0.76 -26.55
CA ILE A 159 4.17 0.94 -26.01
C ILE A 159 5.20 0.61 -27.08
N CYS A 160 5.97 1.62 -27.49
CA CYS A 160 7.09 1.48 -28.40
C CYS A 160 8.30 0.82 -27.73
N MET A 161 8.67 -0.38 -28.19
CA MET A 161 9.82 -1.14 -27.72
C MET A 161 11.16 -0.61 -28.25
N ARG A 162 11.16 0.37 -29.17
CA ARG A 162 12.36 0.95 -29.80
C ARG A 162 12.73 2.34 -29.29
N GLU A 163 11.86 3.01 -28.54
CA GLU A 163 12.10 4.37 -28.03
C GLU A 163 13.40 4.44 -27.19
N ASN A 164 14.07 5.57 -27.10
CA ASN A 164 15.28 5.73 -26.27
C ASN A 164 15.01 5.34 -24.80
N PRO A 165 15.67 4.30 -24.24
CA PRO A 165 15.34 3.71 -22.95
C PRO A 165 15.86 4.48 -21.71
N PHE A 166 16.26 5.75 -21.83
CA PHE A 166 16.92 6.48 -20.72
C PHE A 166 16.17 6.41 -19.38
N TYR A 167 14.82 6.42 -19.39
CA TYR A 167 14.02 6.35 -18.17
C TYR A 167 14.06 4.95 -17.57
N VAL A 168 13.83 3.92 -18.40
CA VAL A 168 13.90 2.49 -18.01
C VAL A 168 15.30 2.14 -17.49
N ASP A 169 16.35 2.61 -18.17
CA ASP A 169 17.74 2.40 -17.76
C ASP A 169 18.04 3.07 -16.41
N THR A 170 17.46 4.25 -16.15
CA THR A 170 17.56 4.92 -14.84
C THR A 170 16.88 4.09 -13.74
N VAL A 171 15.67 3.57 -14.00
CA VAL A 171 14.97 2.68 -13.05
C VAL A 171 15.80 1.42 -12.78
N ARG A 172 16.38 0.81 -13.83
CA ARG A 172 17.23 -0.37 -13.75
C ARG A 172 18.45 -0.10 -12.87
N SER A 173 19.15 1.00 -13.12
CA SER A 173 20.32 1.41 -12.34
C SER A 173 20.01 1.58 -10.86
N PHE A 174 18.88 2.22 -10.51
CA PHE A 174 18.46 2.38 -9.10
C PHE A 174 18.05 1.06 -8.45
N ARG A 175 17.39 0.15 -9.20
CA ARG A 175 17.04 -1.18 -8.71
C ARG A 175 18.29 -2.00 -8.42
N ASP A 176 19.21 -2.07 -9.38
CA ASP A 176 20.41 -2.90 -9.27
C ASP A 176 21.30 -2.43 -8.12
N ARG A 177 21.47 -1.10 -7.97
CA ARG A 177 22.15 -0.50 -6.81
C ARG A 177 21.46 -0.82 -5.49
N ARG A 178 20.12 -0.85 -5.44
CA ARG A 178 19.39 -1.28 -4.24
C ARG A 178 19.69 -2.74 -3.90
N TYR A 179 19.75 -3.61 -4.91
CA TYR A 179 20.03 -5.03 -4.73
C TYR A 179 21.45 -5.27 -4.20
N GLU A 180 22.43 -4.49 -4.65
CA GLU A 180 23.78 -4.49 -4.07
C GLU A 180 23.73 -4.20 -2.55
N TYR A 181 23.06 -3.12 -2.13
CA TYR A 181 22.92 -2.79 -0.71
C TYR A 181 22.11 -3.82 0.09
N LYS A 182 21.04 -4.39 -0.50
CA LYS A 182 20.25 -5.47 0.12
C LYS A 182 21.13 -6.72 0.32
N GLY A 183 21.96 -7.07 -0.66
CA GLY A 183 22.91 -8.18 -0.59
C GLY A 183 23.97 -7.95 0.49
N LEU A 184 24.58 -6.76 0.52
CA LEU A 184 25.55 -6.39 1.56
C LEU A 184 24.92 -6.44 2.95
N ASN A 185 23.71 -5.90 3.14
CA ASN A 185 22.99 -5.98 4.42
C ASN A 185 22.82 -7.44 4.88
N LYS A 186 22.42 -8.35 3.97
CA LYS A 186 22.30 -9.78 4.26
C LYS A 186 23.62 -10.41 4.68
N VAL A 187 24.72 -10.10 3.97
CA VAL A 187 26.07 -10.58 4.30
C VAL A 187 26.49 -10.11 5.69
N TRP A 188 26.31 -8.82 6.00
CA TRP A 188 26.72 -8.24 7.28
C TRP A 188 25.86 -8.74 8.45
N LYS A 189 24.56 -8.99 8.26
CA LYS A 189 23.70 -9.64 9.26
C LYS A 189 24.21 -11.04 9.66
N GLY A 190 24.85 -11.76 8.74
CA GLY A 190 25.41 -13.10 8.97
C GLY A 190 26.78 -13.15 9.66
N LYS A 191 27.51 -12.03 9.78
CA LYS A 191 28.83 -11.99 10.45
C LYS A 191 28.70 -11.91 11.98
N LEU A 192 29.74 -12.24 12.75
CA LEU A 192 29.73 -12.32 14.23
C LEU A 192 30.57 -11.23 14.94
N GLU A 193 31.05 -10.18 14.25
CA GLU A 193 32.06 -9.24 14.78
C GLU A 193 31.50 -7.93 15.37
N MET A 194 32.30 -7.20 16.19
CA MET A 194 31.90 -5.92 16.82
C MET A 194 31.58 -4.78 15.84
N GLN A 195 32.18 -4.73 14.64
CA GLN A 195 31.87 -3.73 13.60
C GLN A 195 30.56 -4.03 12.82
N LYS A 196 29.87 -5.11 13.18
CA LYS A 196 28.63 -5.55 12.52
C LYS A 196 27.50 -4.54 12.63
N THR A 197 27.32 -3.94 13.81
CA THR A 197 26.12 -3.14 14.09
C THR A 197 26.04 -1.90 13.20
N ASP A 198 27.14 -1.16 13.05
CA ASP A 198 27.19 0.06 12.25
C ASP A 198 26.97 -0.24 10.75
N MET A 199 27.60 -1.30 10.24
CA MET A 199 27.46 -1.69 8.84
C MET A 199 26.06 -2.21 8.51
N VAL A 200 25.44 -2.98 9.41
CA VAL A 200 24.04 -3.43 9.25
C VAL A 200 23.11 -2.22 9.20
N VAL A 201 23.26 -1.26 10.12
CA VAL A 201 22.43 -0.04 10.15
C VAL A 201 22.65 0.80 8.87
N LEU A 202 23.89 0.95 8.42
CA LEU A 202 24.23 1.69 7.20
C LEU A 202 23.57 1.08 5.96
N TYR A 203 23.79 -0.21 5.70
CA TYR A 203 23.24 -0.86 4.51
C TYR A 203 21.73 -1.03 4.57
N ASP A 204 21.16 -1.19 5.75
CA ASP A 204 19.71 -1.17 5.91
C ASP A 204 19.13 0.20 5.59
N SER A 205 19.75 1.28 6.08
CA SER A 205 19.35 2.65 5.75
C SER A 205 19.45 2.94 4.26
N LEU A 206 20.57 2.54 3.61
CA LEU A 206 20.80 2.74 2.19
C LEU A 206 19.79 1.99 1.32
N GLN A 207 19.50 0.72 1.62
CA GLN A 207 18.53 -0.05 0.84
C GLN A 207 17.10 0.48 1.02
N LEU A 208 16.74 0.96 2.22
CA LEU A 208 15.44 1.59 2.49
C LEU A 208 15.30 2.93 1.76
N ALA A 209 16.34 3.78 1.77
CA ALA A 209 16.35 5.03 1.02
C ALA A 209 16.14 4.79 -0.48
N HIS A 210 16.86 3.79 -1.04
CA HIS A 210 16.68 3.41 -2.44
C HIS A 210 15.30 2.79 -2.69
N LYS A 211 14.71 2.03 -1.75
CA LYS A 211 13.34 1.53 -1.86
C LYS A 211 12.35 2.69 -2.04
N CYS A 212 12.46 3.75 -1.24
CA CYS A 212 11.59 4.92 -1.34
C CYS A 212 11.71 5.63 -2.70
N ILE A 213 12.92 5.85 -3.19
CA ILE A 213 13.16 6.48 -4.50
C ILE A 213 12.65 5.58 -5.62
N LEU A 214 12.95 4.28 -5.54
CA LEU A 214 12.57 3.31 -6.56
C LEU A 214 11.05 3.23 -6.73
N ASN A 215 10.30 3.19 -5.62
CA ASN A 215 8.84 3.24 -5.63
C ASN A 215 8.29 4.60 -6.11
N SER A 216 9.09 5.67 -5.99
CA SER A 216 8.70 7.00 -6.45
C SER A 216 8.78 7.17 -7.96
N PHE A 217 9.53 6.35 -8.72
CA PHE A 217 9.53 6.43 -10.20
C PHE A 217 8.13 6.21 -10.77
N TYR A 218 7.44 5.15 -10.33
CA TYR A 218 6.05 4.91 -10.69
C TYR A 218 5.14 6.08 -10.27
N GLY A 219 5.29 6.59 -9.03
CA GLY A 219 4.47 7.72 -8.58
C GLY A 219 4.75 9.04 -9.32
N TYR A 220 5.98 9.22 -9.80
CA TYR A 220 6.43 10.43 -10.48
C TYR A 220 5.69 10.68 -11.79
N VAL A 221 5.37 9.64 -12.57
CA VAL A 221 4.69 9.81 -13.86
C VAL A 221 3.24 10.31 -13.72
N MET A 222 2.70 10.32 -12.50
CA MET A 222 1.40 10.90 -12.15
C MET A 222 1.51 12.18 -11.31
N ARG A 223 2.74 12.65 -11.01
CA ARG A 223 2.94 13.86 -10.22
C ARG A 223 2.55 15.09 -11.02
N LYS A 224 1.79 16.00 -10.41
CA LYS A 224 1.45 17.31 -10.99
C LYS A 224 2.74 18.09 -11.31
N GLY A 225 2.87 18.55 -12.56
CA GLY A 225 4.06 19.27 -13.03
C GLY A 225 5.27 18.38 -13.30
N ALA A 226 5.11 17.05 -13.38
CA ALA A 226 6.18 16.17 -13.83
C ALA A 226 6.54 16.44 -15.29
N ARG A 227 7.84 16.41 -15.61
CA ARG A 227 8.32 16.57 -17.00
C ARG A 227 7.95 15.37 -17.88
N TRP A 228 7.90 14.18 -17.28
CA TRP A 228 7.51 12.94 -17.95
C TRP A 228 6.25 12.40 -17.29
N TYR A 229 5.13 13.07 -17.57
CA TYR A 229 3.81 12.67 -17.09
C TYR A 229 3.18 11.65 -18.07
N SER A 230 2.63 10.56 -17.57
CA SER A 230 1.80 9.63 -18.35
C SER A 230 0.85 8.87 -17.43
N MET A 231 -0.46 9.06 -17.65
CA MET A 231 -1.49 8.35 -16.90
C MET A 231 -1.62 6.90 -17.35
N GLU A 232 -1.47 6.68 -18.65
CA GLU A 232 -1.48 5.40 -19.33
C GLU A 232 -0.40 4.49 -18.76
N MET A 233 0.84 4.99 -18.66
CA MET A 233 1.94 4.22 -18.06
C MET A 233 1.61 3.78 -16.63
N ALA A 234 1.15 4.70 -15.78
CA ALA A 234 0.80 4.37 -14.41
C ALA A 234 -0.37 3.37 -14.33
N GLY A 235 -1.36 3.54 -15.21
CA GLY A 235 -2.49 2.62 -15.35
C GLY A 235 -2.04 1.21 -15.73
N VAL A 236 -1.16 1.09 -16.73
CA VAL A 236 -0.62 -0.20 -17.19
C VAL A 236 0.16 -0.89 -16.07
N VAL A 237 1.01 -0.17 -15.35
CA VAL A 237 1.80 -0.73 -14.23
C VAL A 237 0.89 -1.29 -13.14
N THR A 238 -0.09 -0.50 -12.68
CA THR A 238 -0.99 -0.92 -11.60
C THR A 238 -1.92 -2.05 -12.02
N TYR A 239 -2.45 -2.00 -13.25
CA TYR A 239 -3.35 -3.04 -13.75
C TYR A 239 -2.61 -4.37 -13.98
N THR A 240 -1.39 -4.32 -14.53
CA THR A 240 -0.53 -5.50 -14.67
C THR A 240 -0.19 -6.09 -13.31
N GLY A 241 0.14 -5.25 -12.33
CA GLY A 241 0.42 -5.69 -10.97
C GLY A 241 -0.80 -6.37 -10.32
N ALA A 242 -1.98 -5.77 -10.45
CA ALA A 242 -3.22 -6.35 -9.95
C ALA A 242 -3.51 -7.73 -10.59
N LYS A 243 -3.31 -7.88 -11.90
CA LYS A 243 -3.46 -9.17 -12.60
C LYS A 243 -2.48 -10.23 -12.07
N ILE A 244 -1.21 -9.89 -11.86
CA ILE A 244 -0.20 -10.82 -11.33
C ILE A 244 -0.63 -11.35 -9.96
N ILE A 245 -1.03 -10.47 -9.05
CA ILE A 245 -1.43 -10.86 -7.69
C ILE A 245 -2.77 -11.61 -7.68
N GLN A 246 -3.71 -11.24 -8.55
CA GLN A 246 -4.96 -12.00 -8.71
C GLN A 246 -4.70 -13.43 -9.21
N ASN A 247 -3.83 -13.61 -10.21
CA ASN A 247 -3.46 -14.94 -10.70
C ASN A 247 -2.76 -15.77 -9.62
N ALA A 248 -1.81 -15.16 -8.90
CA ALA A 248 -1.15 -15.81 -7.77
C ALA A 248 -2.15 -16.22 -6.68
N ARG A 249 -3.10 -15.34 -6.34
CA ARG A 249 -4.17 -15.65 -5.38
C ARG A 249 -5.01 -16.83 -5.82
N LEU A 250 -5.43 -16.86 -7.09
CA LEU A 250 -6.23 -17.97 -7.64
C LEU A 250 -5.49 -19.30 -7.56
N LEU A 251 -4.16 -19.29 -7.70
CA LEU A 251 -3.33 -20.49 -7.50
C LEU A 251 -3.28 -20.86 -6.01
N VAL A 252 -2.98 -19.91 -5.13
CA VAL A 252 -2.91 -20.13 -3.68
C VAL A 252 -4.25 -20.65 -3.12
N GLU A 253 -5.39 -20.15 -3.60
CA GLU A 253 -6.73 -20.63 -3.20
C GLU A 253 -6.99 -22.10 -3.53
N LYS A 254 -6.30 -22.67 -4.52
CA LYS A 254 -6.45 -24.08 -4.89
C LYS A 254 -5.59 -25.01 -4.03
N ILE A 255 -4.52 -24.51 -3.43
CA ILE A 255 -3.53 -25.31 -2.70
C ILE A 255 -3.48 -25.00 -1.20
N GLY A 256 -4.16 -23.96 -0.76
CA GLY A 256 -4.17 -23.49 0.62
C GLY A 256 -5.22 -22.40 0.83
N ARG A 257 -5.02 -21.54 1.83
CA ARG A 257 -5.95 -20.46 2.18
C ARG A 257 -5.24 -19.11 2.16
N PRO A 258 -5.60 -18.18 1.26
CA PRO A 258 -5.16 -16.80 1.39
C PRO A 258 -5.84 -16.15 2.61
N LEU A 259 -5.06 -15.39 3.38
CA LEU A 259 -5.50 -14.74 4.61
C LEU A 259 -5.70 -13.23 4.39
N GLU A 260 -4.74 -12.58 3.74
CA GLU A 260 -4.78 -11.15 3.40
C GLU A 260 -4.01 -10.92 2.10
N LEU A 261 -4.49 -9.97 1.30
CA LEU A 261 -3.88 -9.61 0.01
C LEU A 261 -3.62 -8.10 0.01
N ASP A 262 -2.35 -7.71 -0.14
CA ASP A 262 -1.95 -6.32 -0.36
C ASP A 262 -1.56 -6.10 -1.83
N THR A 263 -0.88 -5.00 -2.10
CA THR A 263 -0.59 -4.47 -3.44
C THR A 263 0.29 -5.40 -4.25
N ASP A 264 1.27 -6.01 -3.59
CA ASP A 264 2.35 -6.80 -4.16
C ASP A 264 2.55 -8.17 -3.47
N GLY A 265 1.79 -8.45 -2.40
CA GLY A 265 1.98 -9.65 -1.60
C GLY A 265 0.70 -10.33 -1.14
N ILE A 266 0.82 -11.64 -0.87
CA ILE A 266 -0.24 -12.51 -0.38
C ILE A 266 0.24 -13.17 0.91
N TRP A 267 -0.49 -12.93 1.99
CA TRP A 267 -0.40 -13.75 3.19
C TRP A 267 -1.25 -15.00 3.01
N CYS A 268 -0.68 -16.16 3.24
CA CYS A 268 -1.39 -17.43 3.08
C CYS A 268 -1.00 -18.46 4.13
N ALA A 269 -1.92 -19.39 4.35
CA ALA A 269 -1.72 -20.62 5.09
C ALA A 269 -1.69 -21.78 4.10
N LEU A 270 -0.54 -22.45 4.00
CA LEU A 270 -0.38 -23.70 3.24
C LEU A 270 -0.45 -24.90 4.20
N PRO A 271 -0.79 -26.11 3.72
CA PRO A 271 -0.75 -27.32 4.55
C PRO A 271 0.66 -27.57 5.13
N GLY A 272 0.75 -28.03 6.37
CA GLY A 272 2.01 -28.40 7.05
C GLY A 272 2.90 -29.38 6.27
N SER A 273 2.27 -30.23 5.45
CA SER A 273 2.93 -31.22 4.60
C SER A 273 3.37 -30.69 3.23
N PHE A 274 3.05 -29.44 2.90
CA PHE A 274 3.36 -28.84 1.60
C PHE A 274 4.88 -28.82 1.32
N PRO A 275 5.33 -28.99 0.07
CA PRO A 275 6.75 -28.87 -0.26
C PRO A 275 7.28 -27.46 0.04
N GLU A 276 8.30 -27.35 0.90
CA GLU A 276 8.90 -26.08 1.30
C GLU A 276 10.25 -25.87 0.62
N ASN A 277 11.35 -26.08 1.35
CA ASN A 277 12.70 -25.75 0.92
C ASN A 277 13.46 -27.00 0.50
N PHE A 278 14.14 -26.94 -0.65
CA PHE A 278 14.96 -28.01 -1.19
C PHE A 278 16.32 -27.48 -1.61
N THR A 279 17.36 -28.29 -1.44
CA THR A 279 18.73 -27.92 -1.80
C THR A 279 19.29 -28.80 -2.90
N PHE A 280 19.59 -28.19 -4.04
CA PHE A 280 20.36 -28.81 -5.11
C PHE A 280 21.86 -28.76 -4.81
N LYS A 281 22.53 -29.90 -4.99
CA LYS A 281 23.97 -30.10 -4.85
C LYS A 281 24.61 -30.03 -6.23
N THR A 282 25.63 -29.19 -6.40
CA THR A 282 26.39 -29.14 -7.66
C THR A 282 27.54 -30.14 -7.68
N LYS A 283 28.03 -30.46 -8.89
CA LYS A 283 29.21 -31.30 -9.12
C LYS A 283 30.48 -30.77 -8.40
N ASP A 284 30.60 -29.45 -8.27
CA ASP A 284 31.72 -28.79 -7.55
C ASP A 284 31.69 -28.99 -6.02
N GLY A 285 30.59 -29.52 -5.45
CA GLY A 285 30.43 -29.82 -4.02
C GLY A 285 30.33 -28.60 -3.08
N LYS A 286 30.97 -27.47 -3.43
CA LYS A 286 31.00 -26.23 -2.64
C LYS A 286 29.78 -25.33 -2.86
N ARG A 287 29.15 -25.39 -4.03
CA ARG A 287 28.01 -24.53 -4.37
C ARG A 287 26.71 -25.30 -4.11
N LYS A 288 25.87 -24.75 -3.22
CA LYS A 288 24.53 -25.27 -2.93
C LYS A 288 23.51 -24.26 -3.41
N LEU A 289 22.49 -24.72 -4.12
CA LEU A 289 21.36 -23.88 -4.54
C LEU A 289 20.14 -24.30 -3.74
N THR A 290 19.66 -23.42 -2.87
CA THR A 290 18.43 -23.65 -2.10
C THR A 290 17.28 -22.95 -2.80
N ILE A 291 16.20 -23.69 -3.04
CA ILE A 291 14.95 -23.17 -3.57
C ILE A 291 13.87 -23.27 -2.51
N SER A 292 12.91 -22.35 -2.58
CA SER A 292 11.63 -22.48 -1.90
C SER A 292 10.58 -22.80 -2.96
N TYR A 293 9.96 -23.97 -2.87
CA TYR A 293 9.01 -24.46 -3.87
C TYR A 293 7.78 -23.54 -4.03
N PRO A 294 7.14 -22.99 -2.97
CA PRO A 294 6.05 -22.03 -3.10
C PRO A 294 6.44 -20.78 -3.92
N CYS A 295 7.67 -20.32 -3.75
CA CYS A 295 8.20 -19.17 -4.47
C CYS A 295 8.49 -19.50 -5.95
N VAL A 296 9.22 -20.59 -6.22
CA VAL A 296 9.58 -21.01 -7.59
C VAL A 296 8.33 -21.33 -8.41
N MET A 297 7.34 -21.98 -7.82
CA MET A 297 6.03 -22.25 -8.42
C MET A 297 5.40 -20.97 -9.00
N LEU A 298 5.33 -19.90 -8.20
CA LEU A 298 4.76 -18.63 -8.63
C LEU A 298 5.65 -17.93 -9.67
N ASN A 299 6.97 -17.99 -9.52
CA ASN A 299 7.90 -17.40 -10.49
C ASN A 299 7.79 -18.04 -11.87
N VAL A 300 7.56 -19.35 -11.94
CA VAL A 300 7.30 -20.04 -13.21
C VAL A 300 5.98 -19.58 -13.83
N ASP A 301 4.92 -19.41 -13.04
CA ASP A 301 3.64 -18.92 -13.54
C ASP A 301 3.74 -17.46 -14.06
N VAL A 302 4.41 -16.58 -13.30
CA VAL A 302 4.70 -15.20 -13.73
C VAL A 302 5.53 -15.19 -15.01
N ALA A 303 6.60 -15.97 -15.09
CA ALA A 303 7.42 -16.02 -16.30
C ALA A 303 6.61 -16.48 -17.53
N ARG A 304 5.71 -17.44 -17.38
CA ARG A 304 4.84 -17.90 -18.49
C ARG A 304 3.85 -16.84 -18.95
N ASN A 305 3.29 -16.08 -18.00
CA ASN A 305 2.16 -15.18 -18.29
C ASN A 305 2.58 -13.71 -18.51
N ASN A 306 3.80 -13.33 -18.10
CA ASN A 306 4.22 -11.92 -18.05
C ASN A 306 5.55 -11.62 -18.75
N THR A 307 6.22 -12.62 -19.35
CA THR A 307 7.43 -12.37 -20.15
C THR A 307 7.11 -11.49 -21.35
N ASN A 308 8.02 -10.54 -21.62
CA ASN A 308 7.95 -9.69 -22.79
C ASN A 308 8.90 -10.19 -23.88
N ASP A 309 8.37 -10.97 -24.83
CA ASP A 309 9.12 -11.47 -25.99
C ASP A 309 9.32 -10.42 -27.10
N GLN A 310 8.80 -9.20 -26.92
CA GLN A 310 8.90 -8.10 -27.88
C GLN A 310 9.98 -7.08 -27.46
N TYR A 311 10.78 -7.36 -26.43
CA TYR A 311 11.75 -6.39 -25.91
C TYR A 311 12.86 -6.14 -26.93
N GLN A 312 13.00 -4.88 -27.38
CA GLN A 312 14.02 -4.49 -28.36
C GLN A 312 15.08 -3.57 -27.76
N THR A 313 16.34 -3.85 -28.09
CA THR A 313 17.51 -3.05 -27.74
C THR A 313 18.28 -2.65 -28.98
N LEU A 314 18.82 -1.44 -28.98
CA LEU A 314 19.64 -0.92 -30.07
C LEU A 314 20.99 -1.62 -30.03
N LYS A 315 21.33 -2.38 -31.09
CA LYS A 315 22.61 -3.07 -31.24
C LYS A 315 23.66 -2.18 -31.89
N ASP A 316 23.26 -1.40 -32.89
CA ASP A 316 24.13 -0.49 -33.63
C ASP A 316 23.43 0.85 -33.84
N SER A 317 24.03 1.91 -33.31
CA SER A 317 23.51 3.27 -33.37
C SER A 317 23.65 3.92 -34.76
N VAL A 318 24.61 3.48 -35.57
CA VAL A 318 24.86 4.03 -36.91
C VAL A 318 23.84 3.47 -37.88
N THR A 319 23.69 2.15 -37.94
CA THR A 319 22.72 1.47 -38.83
C THR A 319 21.30 1.45 -38.27
N ARG A 320 21.10 1.88 -37.02
CA ARG A 320 19.82 1.82 -36.27
C ARG A 320 19.24 0.40 -36.22
N THR A 321 20.12 -0.59 -36.05
CA THR A 321 19.74 -2.01 -35.99
C THR A 321 19.36 -2.39 -34.56
N TYR A 322 18.23 -3.08 -34.41
CA TYR A 322 17.72 -3.55 -33.11
C TYR A 322 17.73 -5.07 -33.02
N THR A 323 17.92 -5.58 -31.81
CA THR A 323 17.78 -7.00 -31.47
C THR A 323 16.60 -7.21 -30.54
N THR A 324 15.79 -8.22 -30.83
CA THR A 324 14.68 -8.65 -29.98
C THR A 324 15.13 -9.77 -29.04
N HIS A 325 14.70 -9.71 -27.79
CA HIS A 325 14.89 -10.77 -26.80
C HIS A 325 13.70 -10.80 -25.83
N SER A 326 13.59 -11.89 -25.07
CA SER A 326 12.62 -12.02 -23.99
C SER A 326 13.16 -11.40 -22.71
N GLU A 327 12.35 -10.58 -22.06
CA GLU A 327 12.67 -9.96 -20.77
C GLU A 327 11.58 -10.28 -19.75
N CYS A 328 11.96 -10.73 -18.57
CA CYS A 328 11.11 -10.81 -17.38
C CYS A 328 11.96 -10.65 -16.14
N SER A 329 11.67 -9.63 -15.33
CA SER A 329 12.36 -9.36 -14.07
C SER A 329 11.44 -9.41 -12.86
N ILE A 330 10.21 -9.90 -13.05
CA ILE A 330 9.18 -9.97 -12.01
C ILE A 330 9.36 -11.31 -11.29
N GLU A 331 9.72 -11.23 -10.02
CA GLU A 331 9.96 -12.39 -9.18
C GLU A 331 9.29 -12.19 -7.83
N PHE A 332 8.57 -13.21 -7.37
CA PHE A 332 8.20 -13.40 -5.99
C PHE A 332 9.44 -13.70 -5.14
N GLU A 333 9.41 -13.15 -3.94
CA GLU A 333 10.19 -13.53 -2.77
C GLU A 333 9.22 -14.19 -1.77
N VAL A 334 9.78 -15.02 -0.90
CA VAL A 334 9.03 -15.69 0.16
C VAL A 334 9.66 -15.33 1.49
N ASP A 335 8.82 -14.92 2.43
CA ASP A 335 9.16 -14.70 3.82
C ASP A 335 8.32 -15.63 4.70
N GLY A 336 8.97 -16.29 5.66
CA GLY A 336 8.38 -17.31 6.55
C GLY A 336 9.14 -18.64 6.51
N PRO A 337 8.58 -19.71 7.10
CA PRO A 337 7.26 -19.76 7.72
C PRO A 337 7.22 -18.98 9.05
N TYR A 338 6.05 -18.45 9.39
CA TYR A 338 5.79 -17.73 10.63
C TYR A 338 5.02 -18.58 11.64
N LYS A 339 5.16 -18.25 12.94
CA LYS A 339 4.51 -18.97 14.04
C LYS A 339 3.02 -18.68 14.12
N ALA A 340 2.64 -17.41 14.00
CA ALA A 340 1.27 -16.97 14.17
C ALA A 340 1.01 -15.70 13.35
N MET A 341 -0.24 -15.56 12.91
CA MET A 341 -0.77 -14.35 12.28
C MET A 341 -2.15 -14.07 12.86
N VAL A 342 -2.38 -12.82 13.29
CA VAL A 342 -3.63 -12.37 13.89
C VAL A 342 -4.25 -11.30 12.98
N LEU A 343 -5.47 -11.56 12.50
CA LEU A 343 -6.24 -10.65 11.66
C LEU A 343 -7.53 -10.22 12.38
N PRO A 344 -7.86 -8.92 12.44
CA PRO A 344 -9.10 -8.46 13.03
C PRO A 344 -10.28 -8.62 12.06
N ALA A 345 -11.47 -8.86 12.61
CA ALA A 345 -12.73 -8.86 11.86
C ALA A 345 -13.44 -7.50 11.95
N SER A 346 -14.25 -7.16 10.95
CA SER A 346 -15.13 -5.99 10.99
C SER A 346 -16.29 -6.20 11.97
N LYS A 347 -16.84 -5.09 12.46
CA LYS A 347 -18.12 -5.09 13.20
C LYS A 347 -19.32 -5.27 12.27
N GLU A 348 -19.16 -4.92 11.00
CA GLU A 348 -20.20 -5.05 9.98
C GLU A 348 -20.04 -6.38 9.25
N GLU A 349 -21.14 -7.12 9.14
CA GLU A 349 -21.19 -8.40 8.46
C GLU A 349 -20.79 -8.26 6.99
N GLY A 350 -19.98 -9.20 6.48
CA GLY A 350 -19.51 -9.20 5.10
C GLY A 350 -18.45 -8.15 4.76
N ILE A 351 -18.04 -7.31 5.71
CA ILE A 351 -16.96 -6.33 5.50
C ILE A 351 -15.66 -6.87 6.09
N LEU A 352 -14.60 -6.88 5.28
CA LEU A 352 -13.26 -7.24 5.73
C LEU A 352 -12.46 -6.00 6.10
N ILE A 353 -11.67 -6.08 7.18
CA ILE A 353 -10.71 -5.04 7.54
C ILE A 353 -9.39 -5.32 6.82
N LYS A 354 -9.06 -4.49 5.83
CA LYS A 354 -7.80 -4.60 5.10
C LYS A 354 -6.66 -3.90 5.84
N LYS A 355 -5.43 -4.34 5.58
CA LYS A 355 -4.18 -3.72 6.03
C LYS A 355 -4.02 -3.64 7.55
N ARG A 356 -4.62 -4.57 8.29
CA ARG A 356 -4.44 -4.71 9.74
C ARG A 356 -4.12 -6.15 10.10
N TYR A 357 -2.93 -6.40 10.60
CA TYR A 357 -2.49 -7.72 11.02
C TYR A 357 -1.24 -7.64 11.90
N ALA A 358 -1.05 -8.66 12.74
CA ALA A 358 0.14 -8.89 13.55
C ALA A 358 0.71 -10.26 13.23
N VAL A 359 2.02 -10.36 13.01
CA VAL A 359 2.71 -11.59 12.61
C VAL A 359 3.88 -11.84 13.55
N PHE A 360 4.07 -13.09 13.95
CA PHE A 360 5.10 -13.50 14.91
C PHE A 360 6.04 -14.54 14.35
N ASN A 361 7.32 -14.39 14.69
CA ASN A 361 8.36 -15.37 14.41
C ASN A 361 8.25 -16.59 15.36
N HIS A 362 8.95 -17.67 15.02
CA HIS A 362 9.02 -18.87 15.87
C HIS A 362 9.66 -18.65 17.23
N ASP A 363 10.57 -17.68 17.35
CA ASP A 363 11.17 -17.25 18.63
C ASP A 363 10.20 -16.43 19.50
N GLY A 364 8.99 -16.15 19.02
CA GLY A 364 7.96 -15.36 19.70
C GLY A 364 8.09 -13.85 19.51
N THR A 365 9.12 -13.37 18.79
CA THR A 365 9.26 -11.95 18.48
C THR A 365 8.24 -11.50 17.44
N LEU A 366 7.81 -10.25 17.55
CA LEU A 366 6.90 -9.63 16.59
C LEU A 366 7.64 -9.34 15.29
N ALA A 367 7.29 -10.07 14.23
CA ALA A 367 7.90 -9.93 12.90
C ALA A 367 7.36 -8.68 12.19
N GLU A 368 6.03 -8.52 12.18
CA GLU A 368 5.38 -7.43 11.48
C GLU A 368 4.08 -7.02 12.16
N LEU A 369 3.83 -5.70 12.21
CA LEU A 369 2.62 -5.11 12.77
C LEU A 369 2.13 -3.97 11.88
N LYS A 370 0.94 -4.12 11.30
CA LYS A 370 0.38 -3.19 10.31
C LYS A 370 -0.97 -2.63 10.72
N GLY A 371 -1.18 -1.36 10.42
CA GLY A 371 -2.47 -0.68 10.44
C GLY A 371 -3.11 -0.40 11.80
N PHE A 372 -2.66 -1.08 12.86
CA PHE A 372 -3.08 -0.87 14.24
C PHE A 372 -2.62 0.48 14.82
N GLU A 373 -3.43 0.98 15.76
CA GLU A 373 -3.32 2.28 16.42
C GLU A 373 -1.98 2.45 17.15
N ILE A 374 -1.39 1.38 17.69
CA ILE A 374 -0.06 1.37 18.31
C ILE A 374 1.06 1.91 17.40
N LYS A 375 0.98 1.72 16.06
CA LYS A 375 1.96 2.25 15.10
C LYS A 375 1.64 3.66 14.60
N ARG A 376 0.48 4.22 14.97
CA ARG A 376 0.05 5.56 14.53
C ARG A 376 0.58 6.62 15.50
N ARG A 377 0.89 7.82 14.96
CA ARG A 377 1.41 8.95 15.76
C ARG A 377 0.36 9.46 16.76
N GLY A 378 -0.88 9.65 16.32
CA GLY A 378 -2.04 10.04 17.13
C GLY A 378 -2.80 8.83 17.71
N GLU A 379 -4.10 8.96 17.98
CA GLU A 379 -5.01 7.94 18.55
C GLU A 379 -5.01 7.88 20.09
N LEU A 380 -6.06 7.25 20.65
CA LEU A 380 -6.27 7.09 22.08
C LEU A 380 -5.16 6.23 22.72
N LYS A 381 -4.46 6.78 23.72
CA LYS A 381 -3.31 6.11 24.35
C LYS A 381 -3.70 4.77 24.99
N LEU A 382 -4.85 4.69 25.66
CA LEU A 382 -5.42 3.46 26.22
C LEU A 382 -5.39 2.31 25.20
N ILE A 383 -5.87 2.55 23.98
CA ILE A 383 -5.94 1.53 22.92
C ILE A 383 -4.55 1.08 22.49
N LYS A 384 -3.57 1.99 22.44
CA LYS A 384 -2.19 1.62 22.10
C LYS A 384 -1.58 0.70 23.14
N VAL A 385 -1.81 0.98 24.42
CA VAL A 385 -1.28 0.16 25.53
C VAL A 385 -2.00 -1.18 25.58
N PHE A 386 -3.32 -1.20 25.46
CA PHE A 386 -4.10 -2.44 25.31
C PHE A 386 -3.58 -3.30 24.16
N GLN A 387 -3.37 -2.71 22.98
CA GLN A 387 -2.82 -3.42 21.82
C GLN A 387 -1.42 -3.97 22.09
N ALA A 388 -0.54 -3.19 22.73
CA ALA A 388 0.80 -3.64 23.05
C ALA A 388 0.80 -4.89 23.95
N GLU A 389 -0.10 -4.94 24.92
CA GLU A 389 -0.19 -6.08 25.84
C GLU A 389 -0.93 -7.29 25.27
N VAL A 390 -2.00 -7.06 24.50
CA VAL A 390 -2.86 -8.15 24.02
C VAL A 390 -2.17 -9.00 22.96
N PHE A 391 -1.32 -8.40 22.12
CA PHE A 391 -0.69 -9.09 20.99
C PHE A 391 0.19 -10.25 21.45
N ASP A 392 1.00 -10.06 22.50
CA ASP A 392 1.88 -11.10 23.02
C ASP A 392 1.11 -12.28 23.64
N LYS A 393 -0.14 -12.05 24.08
CA LYS A 393 -1.00 -13.11 24.67
C LYS A 393 -1.56 -14.07 23.63
N PHE A 394 -1.61 -13.70 22.36
CA PHE A 394 -2.01 -14.62 21.28
C PHE A 394 -1.03 -15.78 21.09
N LEU A 395 0.17 -15.71 21.68
CA LEU A 395 1.15 -16.80 21.65
C LEU A 395 1.02 -17.79 22.80
N LEU A 396 0.09 -17.56 23.73
CA LEU A 396 -0.17 -18.43 24.88
C LEU A 396 -1.28 -19.44 24.57
N GLY A 397 -1.32 -20.52 25.34
CA GLY A 397 -2.28 -21.62 25.18
C GLY A 397 -1.77 -22.71 24.22
N SER A 398 -2.25 -23.93 24.44
CA SER A 398 -2.00 -25.09 23.59
C SER A 398 -3.15 -25.35 22.60
N THR A 399 -4.34 -24.81 22.90
CA THR A 399 -5.52 -24.86 22.03
C THR A 399 -5.99 -23.45 21.68
N LEU A 400 -6.84 -23.33 20.66
CA LEU A 400 -7.44 -22.06 20.27
C LEU A 400 -8.27 -21.43 21.41
N GLU A 401 -8.97 -22.27 22.19
CA GLU A 401 -9.78 -21.84 23.34
C GLU A 401 -8.91 -21.29 24.47
N GLU A 402 -7.80 -21.95 24.80
CA GLU A 402 -6.84 -21.48 25.80
C GLU A 402 -6.19 -20.16 25.38
N CYS A 403 -5.84 -20.04 24.09
CA CYS A 403 -5.30 -18.81 23.51
C CYS A 403 -6.28 -17.63 23.69
N TYR A 404 -7.54 -17.80 23.29
CA TYR A 404 -8.55 -16.76 23.46
C TYR A 404 -8.87 -16.48 24.93
N SER A 405 -8.78 -17.48 25.82
CA SER A 405 -8.96 -17.28 27.26
C SER A 405 -7.85 -16.39 27.85
N ALA A 406 -6.59 -16.59 27.45
CA ALA A 406 -5.47 -15.76 27.86
C ALA A 406 -5.62 -14.31 27.36
N VAL A 407 -6.06 -14.14 26.12
CA VAL A 407 -6.36 -12.82 25.53
C VAL A 407 -7.54 -12.15 26.26
N ALA A 408 -8.60 -12.89 26.56
CA ALA A 408 -9.78 -12.39 27.26
C ALA A 408 -9.47 -11.90 28.67
N SER A 409 -8.55 -12.56 29.39
CA SER A 409 -8.08 -12.10 30.70
C SER A 409 -7.50 -10.68 30.66
N VAL A 410 -6.70 -10.36 29.64
CA VAL A 410 -6.18 -8.99 29.45
C VAL A 410 -7.32 -8.02 29.11
N ALA A 411 -8.22 -8.40 28.21
CA ALA A 411 -9.36 -7.56 27.85
C ALA A 411 -10.25 -7.22 29.06
N ASN A 412 -10.56 -8.20 29.91
CA ASN A 412 -11.36 -8.01 31.11
C ASN A 412 -10.67 -7.06 32.10
N ARG A 413 -9.36 -7.18 32.31
CA ARG A 413 -8.62 -6.24 33.18
C ARG A 413 -8.74 -4.79 32.71
N TRP A 414 -8.68 -4.54 31.40
CA TRP A 414 -8.87 -3.20 30.85
C TRP A 414 -10.32 -2.73 30.91
N LEU A 415 -11.29 -3.64 30.82
CA LEU A 415 -12.70 -3.31 31.04
C LEU A 415 -12.97 -2.95 32.50
N ASP A 416 -12.43 -3.71 33.46
CA ASP A 416 -12.56 -3.45 34.90
C ASP A 416 -12.03 -2.05 35.27
N LEU A 417 -10.90 -1.65 34.68
CA LEU A 417 -10.35 -0.29 34.81
C LEU A 417 -11.35 0.80 34.37
N LEU A 418 -12.00 0.58 33.22
CA LEU A 418 -12.98 1.53 32.67
C LEU A 418 -14.28 1.55 33.48
N ASP A 419 -14.76 0.38 33.92
CA ASP A 419 -15.99 0.23 34.69
C ASP A 419 -15.84 0.80 36.11
N ASN A 420 -14.67 0.62 36.73
CA ASN A 420 -14.30 1.25 38.01
C ASN A 420 -13.85 2.71 37.84
N GLN A 421 -13.96 3.29 36.64
CA GLN A 421 -13.65 4.70 36.35
C GLN A 421 -12.22 5.12 36.75
N GLY A 422 -11.25 4.20 36.70
CA GLY A 422 -9.86 4.48 37.04
C GLY A 422 -9.63 4.90 38.49
N ILE A 423 -10.46 4.44 39.45
CA ILE A 423 -10.30 4.76 40.87
C ILE A 423 -8.90 4.38 41.38
N ASP A 424 -8.40 3.21 40.98
CA ASP A 424 -7.13 2.64 41.45
C ASP A 424 -5.88 3.16 40.70
N ILE A 425 -6.05 4.15 39.81
CA ILE A 425 -4.97 4.71 38.99
C ILE A 425 -4.73 6.16 39.40
N ALA A 426 -3.45 6.55 39.44
CA ALA A 426 -3.06 7.94 39.69
C ALA A 426 -3.59 8.86 38.60
N ASP A 427 -4.08 10.04 38.98
CA ASP A 427 -4.78 10.93 38.03
C ASP A 427 -3.92 11.35 36.83
N SER A 428 -2.60 11.50 37.01
CA SER A 428 -1.67 11.78 35.92
C SER A 428 -1.61 10.65 34.89
N GLU A 429 -1.60 9.40 35.37
CA GLU A 429 -1.56 8.22 34.51
C GLU A 429 -2.92 7.97 33.83
N LEU A 430 -4.01 8.20 34.57
CA LEU A 430 -5.36 8.14 34.01
C LEU A 430 -5.55 9.15 32.89
N LEU A 431 -5.15 10.41 33.10
CA LEU A 431 -5.17 11.46 32.07
C LEU A 431 -4.36 11.06 30.84
N ASP A 432 -3.21 10.44 31.04
CA ASP A 432 -2.40 9.94 29.94
C ASP A 432 -3.13 8.86 29.14
N TYR A 433 -3.74 7.87 29.79
CA TYR A 433 -4.48 6.81 29.12
C TYR A 433 -5.72 7.31 28.36
N ILE A 434 -6.53 8.17 28.97
CA ILE A 434 -7.77 8.67 28.34
C ILE A 434 -7.53 9.79 27.33
N SER A 435 -6.31 10.33 27.26
CA SER A 435 -5.98 11.36 26.28
C SER A 435 -5.85 10.79 24.88
N GLU A 436 -6.44 11.52 23.93
CA GLU A 436 -6.25 11.32 22.51
C GLU A 436 -5.38 12.44 21.95
N SER A 437 -4.50 12.10 21.01
CA SER A 437 -3.69 13.06 20.29
C SER A 437 -3.94 13.04 18.79
N SER A 438 -3.96 14.23 18.19
CA SER A 438 -4.06 14.44 16.75
C SER A 438 -3.20 15.63 16.34
N THR A 439 -2.41 15.46 15.29
CA THR A 439 -1.64 16.57 14.69
C THR A 439 -2.42 17.20 13.56
N MET A 440 -2.60 18.52 13.58
CA MET A 440 -3.23 19.26 12.49
C MET A 440 -2.25 19.46 11.34
N SER A 441 -2.67 19.12 10.11
CA SER A 441 -1.79 19.23 8.92
C SER A 441 -1.72 20.64 8.33
N LYS A 442 -2.67 21.50 8.71
CA LYS A 442 -2.82 22.89 8.27
C LYS A 442 -3.03 23.82 9.47
N SER A 443 -2.92 25.13 9.25
CA SER A 443 -3.27 26.14 10.25
C SER A 443 -4.77 26.11 10.57
N LEU A 444 -5.17 26.61 11.74
CA LEU A 444 -6.59 26.66 12.14
C LEU A 444 -7.44 27.47 11.15
N VAL A 445 -6.89 28.55 10.59
CA VAL A 445 -7.54 29.41 9.59
C VAL A 445 -7.88 28.64 8.32
N GLU A 446 -6.96 27.80 7.82
CA GLU A 446 -7.18 26.99 6.63
C GLU A 446 -8.25 25.90 6.79
N TYR A 447 -8.50 25.45 8.03
CA TYR A 447 -9.58 24.50 8.30
C TYR A 447 -10.97 25.18 8.29
N GLY A 448 -11.05 26.49 8.51
CA GLY A 448 -12.29 27.26 8.47
C GLY A 448 -13.37 26.68 9.38
N GLU A 449 -14.54 26.39 8.82
CA GLU A 449 -15.73 25.89 9.55
C GLU A 449 -15.78 24.36 9.72
N GLN A 450 -14.73 23.63 9.33
CA GLN A 450 -14.73 22.17 9.45
C GLN A 450 -14.85 21.74 10.91
N LYS A 451 -15.75 20.79 11.19
CA LYS A 451 -15.97 20.25 12.53
C LYS A 451 -15.13 18.98 12.73
N SER A 452 -14.24 19.02 13.71
CA SER A 452 -13.49 17.86 14.22
C SER A 452 -13.04 18.10 15.66
N CYS A 453 -12.68 17.04 16.38
CA CYS A 453 -12.13 17.15 17.74
C CYS A 453 -10.86 18.02 17.76
N SER A 454 -9.97 17.84 16.78
CA SER A 454 -8.72 18.60 16.67
C SER A 454 -8.96 20.09 16.40
N VAL A 455 -9.91 20.44 15.52
CA VAL A 455 -10.27 21.85 15.26
C VAL A 455 -10.92 22.50 16.49
N THR A 456 -11.81 21.77 17.17
CA THR A 456 -12.45 22.28 18.40
C THR A 456 -11.42 22.50 19.51
N THR A 457 -10.47 21.58 19.66
CA THR A 457 -9.36 21.69 20.61
C THR A 457 -8.48 22.90 20.29
N ALA A 458 -8.11 23.09 19.01
CA ALA A 458 -7.32 24.23 18.59
C ALA A 458 -8.02 25.56 18.87
N ARG A 459 -9.33 25.68 18.58
CA ARG A 459 -10.10 26.89 18.92
C ARG A 459 -10.06 27.17 20.43
N ARG A 460 -10.32 26.16 21.25
CA ARG A 460 -10.25 26.30 22.71
C ARG A 460 -8.85 26.67 23.22
N LEU A 461 -7.80 26.16 22.59
CA LEU A 461 -6.42 26.55 22.92
C LEU A 461 -6.15 28.00 22.53
N ALA A 462 -6.67 28.48 21.40
CA ALA A 462 -6.58 29.88 21.01
C ALA A 462 -7.33 30.79 21.99
N ASP A 463 -8.56 30.40 22.37
CA ASP A 463 -9.38 31.14 23.33
C ASP A 463 -8.72 31.19 24.73
N PHE A 464 -8.03 30.11 25.14
CA PHE A 464 -7.47 29.98 26.49
C PHE A 464 -6.02 30.49 26.62
N LEU A 465 -5.15 30.20 25.64
CA LEU A 465 -3.72 30.52 25.67
C LEU A 465 -3.32 31.63 24.68
N GLY A 466 -4.27 32.10 23.87
CA GLY A 466 -4.08 33.14 22.86
C GLY A 466 -3.81 32.62 21.45
N ASP A 467 -4.13 33.45 20.45
CA ASP A 467 -4.07 33.12 19.02
C ASP A 467 -2.67 32.74 18.51
N ALA A 468 -1.61 33.12 19.23
CA ALA A 468 -0.23 32.77 18.86
C ALA A 468 -0.01 31.25 18.78
N MET A 469 -0.74 30.45 19.57
CA MET A 469 -0.61 29.00 19.63
C MET A 469 -1.13 28.26 18.39
N VAL A 470 -1.98 28.89 17.58
CA VAL A 470 -2.70 28.24 16.47
C VAL A 470 -2.35 28.80 15.09
N LYS A 471 -1.38 29.72 15.01
CA LYS A 471 -0.94 30.35 13.76
C LYS A 471 -0.27 29.35 12.83
N ASP A 472 0.59 28.51 13.39
CA ASP A 472 1.41 27.60 12.62
C ASP A 472 0.71 26.27 12.33
N LYS A 473 1.06 25.67 11.19
CA LYS A 473 0.69 24.29 10.85
C LYS A 473 1.42 23.31 11.77
N GLY A 474 0.84 22.13 11.98
CA GLY A 474 1.48 21.07 12.78
C GLY A 474 1.13 21.10 14.26
N LEU A 475 0.14 21.89 14.68
CA LEU A 475 -0.33 21.94 16.06
C LEU A 475 -0.69 20.52 16.55
N HIS A 476 -0.09 20.14 17.68
CA HIS A 476 -0.39 18.89 18.35
C HIS A 476 -1.57 19.08 19.32
N CYS A 477 -2.77 18.73 18.89
CA CYS A 477 -3.96 18.77 19.72
C CYS A 477 -4.02 17.53 20.60
N ARG A 478 -3.85 17.70 21.92
CA ARG A 478 -4.11 16.68 22.93
C ARG A 478 -5.40 17.04 23.66
N TYR A 479 -6.35 16.11 23.71
CA TYR A 479 -7.66 16.38 24.30
C TYR A 479 -8.24 15.16 25.01
N ILE A 480 -9.24 15.43 25.85
CA ILE A 480 -10.16 14.46 26.44
C ILE A 480 -11.59 14.83 26.03
N VAL A 481 -12.48 13.85 25.94
CA VAL A 481 -13.87 14.07 25.50
C VAL A 481 -14.77 14.18 26.72
N ALA A 482 -15.13 15.40 27.11
CA ALA A 482 -16.03 15.66 28.24
C ALA A 482 -17.42 15.01 28.04
N CYS A 483 -18.04 14.59 29.14
CA CYS A 483 -19.41 14.06 29.14
C CYS A 483 -20.46 15.15 28.88
N GLU A 484 -20.19 16.39 29.32
CA GLU A 484 -21.08 17.53 29.18
C GLU A 484 -20.68 18.45 28.00
N PRO A 485 -21.65 19.15 27.37
CA PRO A 485 -23.09 19.18 27.67
C PRO A 485 -23.84 17.94 27.14
N CYS A 486 -24.74 17.38 27.95
CA CYS A 486 -25.62 16.29 27.53
C CYS A 486 -26.66 16.79 26.51
N SER A 487 -26.44 16.55 25.21
CA SER A 487 -27.50 16.74 24.20
C SER A 487 -28.41 15.51 24.12
N PRO A 488 -29.73 15.67 23.91
CA PRO A 488 -30.64 14.52 23.77
C PRO A 488 -30.37 13.65 22.52
N PHE A 489 -29.56 14.11 21.56
CA PHE A 489 -29.35 13.44 20.26
C PHE A 489 -27.99 12.74 20.10
N THR A 490 -27.11 12.82 21.09
CA THR A 490 -25.80 12.15 21.07
C THR A 490 -25.57 11.43 22.39
N ARG A 491 -26.09 10.21 22.50
CA ARG A 491 -25.54 9.20 23.44
C ARG A 491 -24.53 8.34 22.69
N PRO A 492 -23.25 8.74 22.54
CA PRO A 492 -22.23 7.73 22.35
C PRO A 492 -22.10 6.98 23.69
N LYS A 493 -22.20 5.65 23.65
CA LYS A 493 -22.01 4.75 24.81
C LYS A 493 -20.60 4.85 25.46
N SER A 494 -19.77 5.82 25.05
CA SER A 494 -18.37 5.99 25.42
C SER A 494 -18.09 7.02 26.52
N CYS A 495 -19.07 7.82 26.97
CA CYS A 495 -18.85 8.83 28.02
C CYS A 495 -19.16 8.32 29.43
N LYS A 496 -18.47 7.27 29.90
CA LYS A 496 -18.59 6.80 31.31
C LYS A 496 -17.38 7.14 32.20
N CYS A 497 -16.24 7.60 31.65
CA CYS A 497 -14.99 7.73 32.43
C CYS A 497 -14.71 9.13 33.04
N ILE A 498 -15.64 10.09 33.00
CA ILE A 498 -15.36 11.47 33.46
C ILE A 498 -16.32 11.88 34.57
N LYS A 499 -16.14 11.29 35.75
CA LYS A 499 -16.66 11.85 37.00
C LYS A 499 -15.57 12.25 37.99
N LYS A 500 -14.45 11.51 38.03
CA LYS A 500 -13.32 11.76 38.94
C LYS A 500 -12.67 13.14 38.75
N LEU A 501 -12.43 13.56 37.50
CA LEU A 501 -11.76 14.84 37.17
C LEU A 501 -12.63 16.10 37.35
N CYS A 502 -13.96 15.96 37.47
CA CYS A 502 -14.85 17.10 37.71
C CYS A 502 -15.11 17.37 39.20
N SER A 503 -14.55 16.54 40.09
CA SER A 503 -14.77 16.62 41.55
C SER A 503 -13.52 17.05 42.35
N SER A 504 -12.49 17.55 41.67
CA SER A 504 -11.25 18.09 42.24
C SER A 504 -11.04 19.54 41.85
#